data_AF-T1UBT9-F1
#
_entry.id   AF-T1UBT9-F1
#
_cell.length_a   1.000
_cell.length_b   1.000
_cell.length_c   1.000
_cell.angle_alpha   90.00
_cell.angle_beta   90.00
_cell.angle_gamma   90.00
#
_symmetry.space_group_name_H-M   'P 1'
#
loop_
_entity.id
_entity.type
_entity.pdbx_description
1 polymer ?
#
loop_
_entity_poly.entity_id
_entity_poly.type
_entity_poly.pdbx_seq_one_letter_code
_entity_poly.pdbx_strand_id
1 'polypeptide(L)'
;MQNRSHEIQGLSHIKNNYRFFTKELDKYLDKGYRIEEIYGAFLRLKIVAIGLEIGEDDPQVVFESINATGVQLKGLDLIRNYLMMGENSDNQKHLYETYWVPLENWLGEKDLNDFIKTYLRIYLEDRFKEREREVYYALKAHHRDHFPNNIQDLMSDMREYGRIYQIFLDRDHHFLERGDSQQLATLRLRIKDLVKIKFGVAKPFILRCARDFEEGKLDYENFHEILQILISYYVRRSVCGDPTAVLNKVLYSLYRQLEENVSADALKRYLGKSVGQMAFPNDDRIRAAFLVRNAYTANQVCKFILLEIEKLSNAEPPREENLEVEHFYPKTPTQEWRDKVGDYFTFEQDYLNNFGNLTLTGQNSRLGNKSYETKIALMEQHSSLHLNDYFINNTDSWGIEEVKARSEYLANQFCQVRLFKDLPKEYRTRELHKTLDDDLTNHNLQSVKLPNGQRRMARNAKELTSVVIDYLLENAREAFESYTDDESQKYIYWSKAKAEARDRDGTLVVPFEKYGFYFVSNASYQTVGSNLRDLIVGCELDPREFIVE
;
A
#
# COMPACT_ATOMS: atom_id res chain seq x y z
N MET A 1 2.59 44.20 27.56
CA MET A 1 1.15 44.09 27.27
C MET A 1 0.28 45.24 27.83
N GLN A 2 0.84 46.34 28.39
CA GLN A 2 0.03 47.45 28.95
C GLN A 2 -1.12 46.98 29.88
N ASN A 3 -0.93 45.88 30.64
CA ASN A 3 -1.96 45.23 31.47
C ASN A 3 -3.24 44.74 30.76
N ARG A 4 -3.25 44.66 29.43
CA ARG A 4 -4.40 44.19 28.62
C ARG A 4 -4.46 42.67 28.43
N SER A 5 -3.74 41.90 29.26
CA SER A 5 -3.69 40.43 29.17
C SER A 5 -5.04 39.74 29.40
N HIS A 6 -5.98 40.46 30.04
CA HIS A 6 -7.35 40.05 30.31
C HIS A 6 -8.28 40.22 29.09
N GLU A 7 -7.90 41.03 28.10
CA GLU A 7 -8.68 41.26 26.86
C GLU A 7 -8.45 40.16 25.81
N ILE A 8 -7.42 39.33 26.01
CA ILE A 8 -7.09 38.20 25.11
C ILE A 8 -7.86 36.96 25.59
N GLN A 9 -9.00 36.69 24.94
CA GLN A 9 -9.83 35.50 25.19
C GLN A 9 -9.32 34.27 24.42
N GLY A 10 -9.49 33.06 24.99
CA GLY A 10 -9.13 31.78 24.36
C GLY A 10 -7.66 31.34 24.49
N LEU A 11 -7.31 30.23 23.83
CA LEU A 11 -5.93 29.73 23.68
C LEU A 11 -5.16 30.66 22.72
N SER A 12 -4.43 31.62 23.27
CA SER A 12 -3.61 32.55 22.50
C SER A 12 -2.13 32.24 22.67
N HIS A 13 -1.45 31.88 21.58
CA HIS A 13 0.01 31.71 21.55
C HIS A 13 0.73 32.99 22.00
N ILE A 14 0.18 34.18 21.77
CA ILE A 14 0.75 35.45 22.23
C ILE A 14 0.74 35.53 23.76
N LYS A 15 -0.37 35.13 24.41
CA LYS A 15 -0.48 35.09 25.88
C LYS A 15 0.47 34.05 26.48
N ASN A 16 0.56 32.87 25.87
CA ASN A 16 1.46 31.81 26.30
C ASN A 16 2.93 32.22 26.15
N ASN A 17 3.30 32.80 25.02
CA ASN A 17 4.64 33.32 24.76
C ASN A 17 5.00 34.45 25.72
N TYR A 18 4.08 35.39 25.97
CA TYR A 18 4.31 36.45 26.95
C TYR A 18 4.58 35.88 28.34
N ARG A 19 3.74 34.95 28.83
CA ARG A 19 3.95 34.29 30.13
C ARG A 19 5.27 33.52 30.17
N PHE A 20 5.62 32.82 29.10
CA PHE A 20 6.89 32.11 28.98
C PHE A 20 8.07 33.08 29.09
N PHE A 21 8.09 34.16 28.30
CA PHE A 21 9.17 35.12 28.30
C PHE A 21 9.27 35.88 29.63
N THR A 22 8.16 36.25 30.26
CA THR A 22 8.19 36.85 31.60
C THR A 22 8.81 35.89 32.61
N LYS A 23 8.39 34.63 32.62
CA LYS A 23 8.94 33.61 33.53
C LYS A 23 10.42 33.35 33.31
N GLU A 24 10.87 33.26 32.06
CA GLU A 24 12.29 33.09 31.76
C GLU A 24 13.09 34.35 32.14
N LEU A 25 12.57 35.55 31.90
CA LEU A 25 13.20 36.79 32.35
C LEU A 25 13.39 36.80 33.87
N ASP A 26 12.35 36.49 34.65
CA ASP A 26 12.42 36.41 36.12
C ASP A 26 13.51 35.43 36.58
N LYS A 27 13.60 34.26 35.94
CA LYS A 27 14.62 33.25 36.24
C LYS A 27 16.06 33.74 35.95
N TYR A 28 16.26 34.57 34.94
CA TYR A 28 17.57 35.18 34.69
C TYR A 28 17.86 36.32 35.68
N LEU A 29 16.86 37.09 36.08
CA LEU A 29 17.00 38.10 37.12
C LEU A 29 17.38 37.45 38.47
N ASP A 30 16.74 36.34 38.85
CA ASP A 30 17.05 35.57 40.06
C ASP A 30 18.48 35.00 40.06
N LYS A 31 19.06 34.76 38.88
CA LYS A 31 20.46 34.33 38.70
C LYS A 31 21.46 35.49 38.80
N GLY A 32 20.99 36.72 39.05
CA GLY A 32 21.82 37.91 39.22
C GLY A 32 22.13 38.67 37.93
N TYR A 33 21.54 38.30 36.78
CA TYR A 33 21.64 39.12 35.56
C TYR A 33 20.76 40.35 35.68
N ARG A 34 21.24 41.50 35.21
CA ARG A 34 20.44 42.73 35.18
C ARG A 34 19.63 42.81 33.88
N ILE A 35 18.48 43.48 33.94
CA ILE A 35 17.58 43.62 32.79
C ILE A 35 18.27 44.31 31.60
N GLU A 36 19.19 45.25 31.86
CA GLU A 36 19.95 45.96 30.84
C GLU A 36 20.95 45.04 30.11
N GLU A 37 21.46 44.02 30.79
CA GLU A 37 22.36 43.04 30.18
C GLU A 37 21.58 42.11 29.24
N ILE A 38 20.38 41.70 29.66
CA ILE A 38 19.47 40.89 28.84
C ILE A 38 19.00 41.70 27.63
N TYR A 39 18.56 42.95 27.84
CA TYR A 39 18.18 43.85 26.75
C TYR A 39 19.35 44.14 25.80
N GLY A 40 20.54 44.38 26.36
CA GLY A 40 21.78 44.56 25.59
C GLY A 40 22.14 43.32 24.76
N ALA A 41 21.81 42.11 25.23
CA ALA A 41 21.94 40.89 24.45
C ALA A 41 20.95 40.83 23.28
N PHE A 42 19.69 41.23 23.48
CA PHE A 42 18.71 41.35 22.40
C PHE A 42 19.13 42.36 21.32
N LEU A 43 19.78 43.45 21.69
CA LEU A 43 20.33 44.43 20.72
C LEU A 43 21.47 43.87 19.86
N ARG A 44 22.08 42.74 20.25
CA ARG A 44 23.07 42.01 19.44
C ARG A 44 22.43 41.11 18.40
N LEU A 45 21.11 40.88 18.47
CA LEU A 45 20.36 40.15 17.47
C LEU A 45 20.34 40.96 16.17
N LYS A 46 20.91 40.39 15.11
CA LYS A 46 20.90 41.01 13.78
C LYS A 46 19.85 40.33 12.93
N ILE A 47 18.93 41.12 12.40
CA ILE A 47 17.96 40.67 11.39
C ILE A 47 18.53 41.05 10.03
N VAL A 48 18.70 40.06 9.15
CA VAL A 48 19.07 40.29 7.76
C VAL A 48 17.79 40.22 6.94
N ALA A 49 17.42 41.35 6.32
CA ALA A 49 16.32 41.42 5.38
C ALA A 49 16.89 41.46 3.96
N ILE A 50 16.38 40.61 3.09
CA ILE A 50 16.73 40.58 1.67
C ILE A 50 15.49 41.07 0.93
N GLY A 51 15.61 42.25 0.33
CA GLY A 51 14.59 42.76 -0.58
C GLY A 51 14.71 42.06 -1.92
N LEU A 52 13.58 41.67 -2.49
CA LEU A 52 13.49 41.06 -3.82
C LEU A 52 12.69 41.98 -4.73
N GLU A 53 13.15 42.15 -5.96
CA GLU A 53 12.43 42.91 -6.97
C GLU A 53 11.37 42.04 -7.65
N ILE A 54 10.11 42.46 -7.54
CA ILE A 54 8.96 41.70 -8.08
C ILE A 54 9.08 41.63 -9.60
N GLY A 55 9.20 40.40 -10.13
CA GLY A 55 9.28 40.15 -11.57
C GLY A 55 10.70 40.07 -12.13
N GLU A 56 11.71 40.47 -11.37
CA GLU A 56 13.13 40.29 -11.72
C GLU A 56 13.78 39.17 -10.90
N ASP A 57 13.55 39.17 -9.59
CA ASP A 57 14.05 38.15 -8.68
C ASP A 57 13.04 37.02 -8.50
N ASP A 58 13.52 35.77 -8.56
CA ASP A 58 12.75 34.61 -8.17
C ASP A 58 12.98 34.32 -6.66
N PRO A 59 11.99 34.54 -5.78
CA PRO A 59 12.13 34.31 -4.35
C PRO A 59 12.52 32.89 -3.99
N GLN A 60 12.11 31.92 -4.79
CA GLN A 60 12.44 30.52 -4.59
C GLN A 60 13.91 30.25 -4.91
N VAL A 61 14.43 30.77 -6.03
CA VAL A 61 15.85 30.60 -6.40
C VAL A 61 16.76 31.25 -5.36
N VAL A 62 16.41 32.44 -4.88
CA VAL A 62 17.16 33.14 -3.84
C VAL A 62 17.13 32.36 -2.52
N PHE A 63 15.96 31.88 -2.10
CA PHE A 63 15.84 31.06 -0.89
C PHE A 63 16.66 29.77 -0.98
N GLU A 64 16.58 29.03 -2.08
CA GLU A 64 17.34 27.79 -2.27
C GLU A 64 18.84 28.04 -2.27
N SER A 65 19.29 29.15 -2.87
CA SER A 65 20.71 29.56 -2.88
C SER A 65 21.22 29.86 -1.47
N ILE A 66 20.46 30.62 -0.67
CA ILE A 66 20.82 30.93 0.71
C ILE A 66 20.82 29.65 1.56
N ASN A 67 19.76 28.85 1.45
CA ASN A 67 19.64 27.62 2.22
C ASN A 67 20.73 26.60 1.88
N ALA A 68 21.26 26.59 0.64
CA ALA A 68 22.36 25.74 0.23
C ALA A 68 23.71 26.13 0.86
N THR A 69 23.93 27.42 1.16
CA THR A 69 25.20 27.94 1.71
C THR A 69 25.26 27.97 3.24
N GLY A 70 24.11 27.92 3.92
CA GLY A 70 23.98 28.00 5.39
C GLY A 70 23.59 26.70 6.10
N VAL A 71 23.13 26.81 7.36
CA VAL A 71 22.46 25.71 8.06
C VAL A 71 21.14 25.43 7.37
N GLN A 72 21.04 24.27 6.72
CA GLN A 72 19.89 23.91 5.91
C GLN A 72 18.63 23.77 6.77
N LEU A 73 17.59 24.52 6.41
CA LEU A 73 16.20 24.20 6.76
C LEU A 73 15.89 22.79 6.24
N LYS A 74 15.07 22.05 6.98
CA LYS A 74 14.79 20.64 6.73
C LYS A 74 13.31 20.33 6.92
N GLY A 75 12.89 19.22 6.33
CA GLY A 75 11.55 18.66 6.54
C GLY A 75 10.42 19.64 6.22
N LEU A 76 9.52 19.83 7.19
CA LEU A 76 8.29 20.61 7.05
C LEU A 76 8.55 22.11 6.84
N ASP A 77 9.63 22.67 7.40
CA ASP A 77 9.93 24.09 7.25
C ASP A 77 10.27 24.46 5.80
N LEU A 78 10.98 23.59 5.07
CA LEU A 78 11.26 23.80 3.64
C LEU A 78 9.98 23.82 2.81
N ILE A 79 9.08 22.88 3.11
CA ILE A 79 7.81 22.72 2.42
C ILE A 79 6.92 23.93 2.71
N ARG A 80 6.75 24.28 3.98
CA ARG A 80 5.95 25.45 4.38
C ARG A 80 6.45 26.72 3.71
N ASN A 81 7.76 26.97 3.71
CA ASN A 81 8.32 28.15 3.07
C ASN A 81 8.03 28.17 1.57
N TYR A 82 8.19 27.04 0.88
CA TYR A 82 7.85 26.95 -0.54
C TYR A 82 6.38 27.23 -0.84
N LEU A 83 5.47 26.69 -0.03
CA LEU A 83 4.01 26.90 -0.20
C LEU A 83 3.59 28.36 -0.02
N MET A 84 4.43 29.20 0.60
CA MET A 84 4.14 30.63 0.86
C MET A 84 4.95 31.58 -0.04
N MET A 85 5.94 31.08 -0.80
CA MET A 85 6.82 31.91 -1.61
C MET A 85 6.10 32.48 -2.84
N GLY A 86 6.50 33.70 -3.23
CA GLY A 86 5.95 34.39 -4.40
C GLY A 86 4.62 35.10 -4.16
N GLU A 87 4.02 34.93 -2.98
CA GLU A 87 2.74 35.52 -2.61
C GLU A 87 2.88 36.81 -1.80
N ASN A 88 1.90 37.71 -1.92
CA ASN A 88 1.87 38.94 -1.11
C ASN A 88 1.48 38.62 0.35
N SER A 89 1.70 39.57 1.27
CA SER A 89 1.48 39.35 2.71
C SER A 89 0.05 38.92 3.07
N ASP A 90 -0.96 39.46 2.37
CA ASP A 90 -2.36 39.12 2.64
C ASP A 90 -2.68 37.69 2.17
N ASN A 91 -2.17 37.30 1.00
CA ASN A 91 -2.38 35.97 0.46
C ASN A 91 -1.57 34.91 1.22
N GLN A 92 -0.33 35.20 1.62
CA GLN A 92 0.45 34.32 2.50
C GLN A 92 -0.30 34.02 3.80
N LYS A 93 -0.88 35.06 4.42
CA LYS A 93 -1.69 34.90 5.62
C LYS A 93 -2.91 34.02 5.34
N HIS A 94 -3.62 34.25 4.23
CA HIS A 94 -4.76 33.44 3.81
C HIS A 94 -4.37 31.96 3.61
N LEU A 95 -3.31 31.69 2.84
CA LEU A 95 -2.83 30.34 2.57
C LEU A 95 -2.42 29.61 3.86
N TYR A 96 -1.71 30.32 4.74
CA TYR A 96 -1.27 29.80 6.02
C TYR A 96 -2.45 29.46 6.94
N GLU A 97 -3.36 30.40 7.17
CA GLU A 97 -4.50 30.22 8.08
C GLU A 97 -5.53 29.22 7.54
N THR A 98 -5.74 29.17 6.22
CA THR A 98 -6.79 28.35 5.59
C THR A 98 -6.35 26.91 5.33
N TYR A 99 -5.10 26.69 4.96
CA TYR A 99 -4.62 25.37 4.51
C TYR A 99 -3.55 24.75 5.39
N TRP A 100 -2.52 25.51 5.77
CA TRP A 100 -1.39 24.95 6.52
C TRP A 100 -1.71 24.73 8.01
N VAL A 101 -2.26 25.74 8.69
CA VAL A 101 -2.60 25.66 10.11
C VAL A 101 -3.56 24.51 10.43
N PRO A 102 -4.62 24.24 9.63
CA PRO A 102 -5.46 23.06 9.84
C PRO A 102 -4.68 21.74 9.79
N LEU A 103 -3.77 21.57 8.82
CA LEU A 103 -2.93 20.38 8.72
C LEU A 103 -2.05 20.18 9.97
N GLU A 104 -1.40 21.25 10.44
CA GLU A 104 -0.62 21.22 11.67
C GLU A 104 -1.47 20.85 12.89
N ASN A 105 -2.67 21.44 13.03
CA ASN A 105 -3.57 21.17 14.15
C ASN A 105 -4.12 19.74 14.14
N TRP A 106 -4.51 19.25 12.96
CA TRP A 106 -5.10 17.92 12.78
C TRP A 106 -4.10 16.78 12.95
N LEU A 107 -2.86 16.98 12.49
CA LEU A 107 -1.89 15.90 12.43
C LEU A 107 -0.84 16.04 13.53
N GLY A 108 -0.40 17.26 13.84
CA GLY A 108 0.81 17.50 14.63
C GLY A 108 2.06 17.21 13.80
N GLU A 109 3.21 17.71 14.25
CA GLU A 109 4.46 17.74 13.46
C GLU A 109 4.88 16.35 12.93
N LYS A 110 4.89 15.34 13.80
CA LYS A 110 5.31 13.97 13.43
C LYS A 110 4.42 13.38 12.35
N ASP A 111 3.11 13.37 12.55
CA ASP A 111 2.17 12.75 11.63
C ASP A 111 1.98 13.59 10.35
N LEU A 112 2.21 14.91 10.41
CA LEU A 112 2.22 15.79 9.24
C LEU A 112 3.35 15.41 8.27
N ASN A 113 4.55 15.11 8.79
CA ASN A 113 5.66 14.66 7.96
C ASN A 113 5.35 13.31 7.28
N ASP A 114 4.78 12.35 8.02
CA ASP A 114 4.38 11.05 7.46
C ASP A 114 3.21 11.17 6.48
N PHE A 115 2.29 12.11 6.73
CA PHE A 115 1.21 12.45 5.82
C PHE A 115 1.75 12.97 4.48
N ILE A 116 2.67 13.94 4.47
CA ILE A 116 3.21 14.50 3.22
C ILE A 116 3.88 13.39 2.39
N LYS A 117 4.65 12.49 3.03
CA LYS A 117 5.22 11.33 2.33
C LYS A 117 4.14 10.43 1.74
N THR A 118 3.07 10.18 2.48
CA THR A 118 1.92 9.38 2.04
C THR A 118 1.17 10.05 0.89
N TYR A 119 0.97 11.36 0.97
CA TYR A 119 0.36 12.20 -0.06
C TYR A 119 1.18 12.17 -1.36
N LEU A 120 2.50 12.34 -1.29
CA LEU A 120 3.35 12.27 -2.48
C LEU A 120 3.36 10.86 -3.10
N ARG A 121 3.25 9.80 -2.28
CA ARG A 121 3.12 8.42 -2.75
C ARG A 121 1.85 8.14 -3.54
N ILE A 122 0.78 8.90 -3.32
CA ILE A 122 -0.45 8.77 -4.13
C ILE A 122 -0.16 9.07 -5.60
N TYR A 123 0.70 10.05 -5.88
CA TYR A 123 0.97 10.56 -7.23
C TYR A 123 2.25 10.00 -7.85
N LEU A 124 3.29 9.82 -7.03
CA LEU A 124 4.61 9.40 -7.49
C LEU A 124 4.82 7.88 -7.37
N GLU A 125 3.96 7.18 -6.63
CA GLU A 125 4.00 5.72 -6.45
C GLU A 125 5.37 5.23 -5.94
N ASP A 126 5.97 4.26 -6.62
CA ASP A 126 7.28 3.69 -6.33
C ASP A 126 8.46 4.60 -6.73
N ARG A 127 8.21 5.66 -7.51
CA ARG A 127 9.21 6.65 -7.91
C ARG A 127 9.59 7.60 -6.77
N PHE A 128 8.76 7.67 -5.72
CA PHE A 128 9.01 8.51 -4.56
C PHE A 128 10.16 8.00 -3.68
N LYS A 129 11.01 8.91 -3.21
CA LYS A 129 12.13 8.61 -2.32
C LYS A 129 12.03 9.44 -1.03
N GLU A 130 12.27 8.80 0.12
CA GLU A 130 11.90 9.35 1.44
C GLU A 130 12.97 10.21 2.14
N ARG A 131 14.05 10.64 1.46
CA ARG A 131 15.01 11.56 2.10
C ARG A 131 14.43 12.96 2.16
N GLU A 132 14.62 13.71 3.25
CA GLU A 132 14.00 15.02 3.47
C GLU A 132 14.08 15.97 2.26
N ARG A 133 15.27 16.07 1.66
CA ARG A 133 15.50 16.88 0.45
C ARG A 133 14.75 16.34 -0.77
N GLU A 134 14.63 15.03 -0.90
CA GLU A 134 13.85 14.40 -1.96
C GLU A 134 12.35 14.63 -1.78
N VAL A 135 11.84 14.65 -0.54
CA VAL A 135 10.44 14.98 -0.24
C VAL A 135 10.10 16.38 -0.74
N TYR A 136 10.96 17.36 -0.45
CA TYR A 136 10.80 18.74 -0.92
C TYR A 136 10.76 18.82 -2.45
N TYR A 137 11.73 18.24 -3.15
CA TYR A 137 11.77 18.28 -4.61
C TYR A 137 10.65 17.48 -5.26
N ALA A 138 10.22 16.38 -4.64
CA ALA A 138 9.06 15.61 -5.07
C ALA A 138 7.78 16.44 -4.99
N LEU A 139 7.59 17.23 -3.93
CA LEU A 139 6.46 18.16 -3.82
C LEU A 139 6.52 19.25 -4.89
N LYS A 140 7.70 19.84 -5.14
CA LYS A 140 7.88 20.82 -6.22
C LYS A 140 7.53 20.24 -7.59
N ALA A 141 8.02 19.04 -7.90
CA ALA A 141 7.73 18.35 -9.15
C ALA A 141 6.22 18.09 -9.28
N HIS A 142 5.60 17.56 -8.22
CA HIS A 142 4.16 17.35 -8.16
C HIS A 142 3.35 18.64 -8.38
N HIS A 143 3.71 19.73 -7.71
CA HIS A 143 3.09 21.05 -7.92
C HIS A 143 3.17 21.48 -9.39
N ARG A 144 4.37 21.45 -9.99
CA ARG A 144 4.59 21.86 -11.38
C ARG A 144 3.80 21.00 -12.36
N ASP A 145 3.75 19.69 -12.14
CA ASP A 145 3.21 18.73 -13.09
C ASP A 145 1.67 18.64 -13.00
N HIS A 146 1.07 18.90 -11.84
CA HIS A 146 -0.38 18.73 -11.60
C HIS A 146 -1.15 20.02 -11.27
N PHE A 147 -0.48 21.07 -10.80
CA PHE A 147 -1.09 22.32 -10.34
C PHE A 147 -0.32 23.53 -10.89
N PRO A 148 -0.11 23.63 -12.21
CA PRO A 148 0.77 24.65 -12.79
C PRO A 148 0.28 26.07 -12.43
N ASN A 149 1.15 26.82 -11.75
CA ASN A 149 0.90 28.19 -11.29
C ASN A 149 -0.29 28.35 -10.31
N ASN A 150 -0.70 27.29 -9.61
CA ASN A 150 -1.77 27.38 -8.62
C ASN A 150 -1.40 26.65 -7.32
N ILE A 151 -0.66 27.36 -6.46
CA ILE A 151 -0.26 26.85 -5.15
C ILE A 151 -1.47 26.60 -4.24
N GLN A 152 -2.54 27.40 -4.40
CA GLN A 152 -3.75 27.28 -3.61
C GLN A 152 -4.47 25.95 -3.88
N ASP A 153 -4.56 25.52 -5.14
CA ASP A 153 -5.17 24.23 -5.49
C ASP A 153 -4.36 23.06 -4.92
N LEU A 154 -3.02 23.11 -4.99
CA LEU A 154 -2.16 22.11 -4.35
C LEU A 154 -2.43 22.05 -2.83
N MET A 155 -2.45 23.21 -2.17
CA MET A 155 -2.68 23.29 -0.73
C MET A 155 -4.10 22.84 -0.35
N SER A 156 -5.09 23.12 -1.20
CA SER A 156 -6.47 22.64 -1.05
C SER A 156 -6.52 21.11 -1.14
N ASP A 157 -5.88 20.54 -2.15
CA ASP A 157 -5.79 19.10 -2.37
C ASP A 157 -5.08 18.37 -1.21
N MET A 158 -3.95 18.93 -0.75
CA MET A 158 -3.24 18.46 0.44
C MET A 158 -4.09 18.55 1.69
N ARG A 159 -4.82 19.67 1.90
CA ARG A 159 -5.71 19.85 3.05
C ARG A 159 -6.79 18.79 3.08
N GLU A 160 -7.38 18.46 1.93
CA GLU A 160 -8.45 17.46 1.85
C GLU A 160 -7.95 16.06 2.20
N TYR A 161 -6.84 15.62 1.62
CA TYR A 161 -6.23 14.36 2.02
C TYR A 161 -5.75 14.35 3.47
N GLY A 162 -5.28 15.50 3.99
CA GLY A 162 -4.87 15.62 5.38
C GLY A 162 -6.04 15.52 6.36
N ARG A 163 -7.21 16.06 5.98
CA ARG A 163 -8.47 15.90 6.73
C ARG A 163 -8.81 14.42 6.86
N ILE A 164 -8.79 13.68 5.74
CA ILE A 164 -9.08 12.24 5.69
C ILE A 164 -8.02 11.43 6.44
N TYR A 165 -6.73 11.78 6.33
CA TYR A 165 -5.61 11.03 6.94
C TYR A 165 -5.71 10.87 8.46
N GLN A 166 -6.45 11.75 9.14
CA GLN A 166 -6.77 11.62 10.57
C GLN A 166 -7.40 10.26 10.93
N ILE A 167 -8.04 9.58 9.96
CA ILE A 167 -8.57 8.22 10.11
C ILE A 167 -7.56 7.21 10.62
N PHE A 168 -6.27 7.41 10.37
CA PHE A 168 -5.20 6.52 10.80
C PHE A 168 -4.63 6.84 12.19
N LEU A 169 -5.02 7.97 12.80
CA LEU A 169 -4.36 8.51 14.00
C LEU A 169 -5.09 8.19 15.31
N ASP A 170 -6.09 7.29 15.26
CA ASP A 170 -6.89 6.87 16.42
C ASP A 170 -7.49 8.04 17.21
N ARG A 171 -7.92 9.08 16.49
CA ARG A 171 -8.70 10.19 17.04
C ARG A 171 -10.15 9.88 16.74
N ASP A 172 -11.05 9.96 17.73
CA ASP A 172 -12.49 9.69 17.59
C ASP A 172 -13.23 10.76 16.75
N HIS A 173 -12.58 11.26 15.70
CA HIS A 173 -13.07 12.34 14.86
C HIS A 173 -13.83 11.80 13.65
N HIS A 174 -14.95 12.41 13.29
CA HIS A 174 -15.69 12.07 12.06
C HIS A 174 -14.99 12.74 10.86
N PHE A 175 -14.38 11.95 9.99
CA PHE A 175 -13.54 12.42 8.87
C PHE A 175 -14.07 11.98 7.50
N LEU A 176 -15.09 11.11 7.44
CA LEU A 176 -15.78 10.76 6.19
C LEU A 176 -17.17 11.40 6.23
N GLU A 177 -17.51 12.16 5.19
CA GLU A 177 -18.73 12.98 5.15
C GLU A 177 -19.89 12.34 4.38
N ARG A 178 -19.65 11.18 3.76
CA ARG A 178 -20.66 10.42 2.99
C ARG A 178 -20.98 9.08 3.65
N GLY A 179 -22.26 8.70 3.64
CA GLY A 179 -22.74 7.42 4.21
C GLY A 179 -23.43 7.61 5.55
N ASP A 180 -24.16 6.59 6.00
CA ASP A 180 -24.80 6.63 7.31
C ASP A 180 -23.83 6.36 8.46
N SER A 181 -24.24 6.69 9.69
CA SER A 181 -23.37 6.58 10.87
C SER A 181 -22.86 5.15 11.13
N GLN A 182 -23.63 4.12 10.77
CA GLN A 182 -23.26 2.71 10.96
C GLN A 182 -22.22 2.26 9.93
N GLN A 183 -22.41 2.67 8.67
CA GLN A 183 -21.44 2.46 7.59
C GLN A 183 -20.09 3.10 7.94
N LEU A 184 -20.11 4.37 8.37
CA LEU A 184 -18.91 5.11 8.75
C LEU A 184 -18.18 4.49 9.96
N ALA A 185 -18.93 4.01 10.95
CA ALA A 185 -18.37 3.28 12.08
C ALA A 185 -17.68 1.98 11.63
N THR A 186 -18.28 1.27 10.68
CA THR A 186 -17.74 0.02 10.12
C THR A 186 -16.45 0.26 9.34
N LEU A 187 -16.41 1.26 8.45
CA LEU A 187 -15.19 1.63 7.71
C LEU A 187 -14.07 2.04 8.67
N ARG A 188 -14.38 2.86 9.68
CA ARG A 188 -13.44 3.25 10.73
C ARG A 188 -12.87 2.04 11.45
N LEU A 189 -13.71 1.08 11.82
CA LEU A 189 -13.25 -0.15 12.48
C LEU A 189 -12.23 -0.89 11.61
N ARG A 190 -12.52 -1.09 10.32
CA ARG A 190 -11.58 -1.77 9.38
C ARG A 190 -10.29 -1.01 9.20
N ILE A 191 -10.31 0.32 9.20
CA ILE A 191 -9.09 1.12 9.09
C ILE A 191 -8.29 1.08 10.39
N LYS A 192 -8.96 1.09 11.56
CA LYS A 192 -8.29 0.79 12.84
C LYS A 192 -7.65 -0.60 12.82
N ASP A 193 -8.31 -1.62 12.27
CA ASP A 193 -7.75 -2.97 12.11
C ASP A 193 -6.45 -2.94 11.27
N LEU A 194 -6.44 -2.22 10.14
CA LEU A 194 -5.26 -2.03 9.28
C LEU A 194 -4.10 -1.32 9.99
N VAL A 195 -4.41 -0.31 10.82
CA VAL A 195 -3.42 0.39 11.65
C VAL A 195 -2.86 -0.54 12.72
N LYS A 196 -3.73 -1.29 13.40
CA LYS A 196 -3.35 -2.27 14.44
C LYS A 196 -2.36 -3.30 13.89
N ILE A 197 -2.66 -3.91 12.74
CA ILE A 197 -1.75 -4.87 12.09
C ILE A 197 -0.54 -4.22 11.41
N LYS A 198 -0.35 -2.90 11.56
CA LYS A 198 0.77 -2.11 11.01
C LYS A 198 0.89 -2.20 9.48
N PHE A 199 -0.22 -2.28 8.76
CA PHE A 199 -0.22 -2.30 7.29
C PHE A 199 -0.08 -0.91 6.67
N GLY A 200 0.95 -0.16 7.09
CA GLY A 200 1.13 1.25 6.71
C GLY A 200 1.33 1.50 5.21
N VAL A 201 1.85 0.50 4.49
CA VAL A 201 2.08 0.56 3.03
C VAL A 201 0.77 0.73 2.24
N ALA A 202 -0.37 0.30 2.80
CA ALA A 202 -1.67 0.45 2.14
C ALA A 202 -2.26 1.86 2.25
N LYS A 203 -1.72 2.74 3.12
CA LYS A 203 -2.29 4.07 3.40
C LYS A 203 -2.51 4.93 2.15
N PRO A 204 -1.58 5.05 1.17
CA PRO A 204 -1.81 5.84 -0.03
C PRO A 204 -3.00 5.34 -0.85
N PHE A 205 -3.13 4.02 -1.02
CA PHE A 205 -4.24 3.41 -1.74
C PHE A 205 -5.57 3.63 -1.00
N ILE A 206 -5.59 3.42 0.32
CA ILE A 206 -6.77 3.64 1.16
C ILE A 206 -7.22 5.10 1.14
N LEU A 207 -6.29 6.07 1.17
CA LEU A 207 -6.63 7.49 1.09
C LEU A 207 -7.36 7.85 -0.20
N ARG A 208 -6.93 7.31 -1.34
CA ARG A 208 -7.62 7.55 -2.61
C ARG A 208 -8.99 6.90 -2.65
N CYS A 209 -9.12 5.65 -2.19
CA CYS A 209 -10.43 5.02 -2.07
C CYS A 209 -11.37 5.80 -1.13
N ALA A 210 -10.85 6.33 -0.03
CA ALA A 210 -11.62 7.15 0.90
C ALA A 210 -12.10 8.45 0.24
N ARG A 211 -11.22 9.10 -0.56
CA ARG A 211 -11.60 10.29 -1.33
C ARG A 211 -12.63 9.98 -2.41
N ASP A 212 -12.45 8.91 -3.19
CA ASP A 212 -13.44 8.47 -4.17
C ASP A 212 -14.79 8.16 -3.52
N PHE A 213 -14.76 7.59 -2.32
CA PHE A 213 -15.95 7.30 -1.56
C PHE A 213 -16.71 8.58 -1.19
N GLU A 214 -16.02 9.61 -0.67
CA GLU A 214 -16.63 10.91 -0.37
C GLU A 214 -17.13 11.64 -1.62
N GLU A 215 -16.39 11.57 -2.73
CA GLU A 215 -16.69 12.27 -3.98
C GLU A 215 -17.82 11.64 -4.80
N GLY A 216 -18.34 10.47 -4.43
CA GLY A 216 -19.41 9.83 -5.21
C GLY A 216 -19.00 8.58 -5.97
N LYS A 217 -17.69 8.42 -6.23
CA LYS A 217 -17.11 7.52 -7.24
C LYS A 217 -16.98 6.07 -6.77
N LEU A 218 -16.83 5.86 -5.47
CA LEU A 218 -16.79 4.54 -4.83
C LEU A 218 -17.97 4.42 -3.87
N ASP A 219 -18.70 3.31 -3.93
CA ASP A 219 -19.77 3.04 -2.96
C ASP A 219 -19.24 2.40 -1.66
N TYR A 220 -20.11 2.35 -0.65
CA TYR A 220 -19.77 1.79 0.66
C TYR A 220 -19.39 0.30 0.58
N GLU A 221 -20.14 -0.52 -0.17
CA GLU A 221 -19.93 -1.96 -0.21
C GLU A 221 -18.57 -2.28 -0.84
N ASN A 222 -18.22 -1.62 -1.94
CA ASN A 222 -16.92 -1.74 -2.57
C ASN A 222 -15.80 -1.28 -1.64
N PHE A 223 -15.94 -0.10 -1.00
CA PHE A 223 -14.88 0.39 -0.13
C PHE A 223 -14.67 -0.52 1.10
N HIS A 224 -15.76 -0.95 1.72
CA HIS A 224 -15.72 -1.88 2.83
C HIS A 224 -15.07 -3.22 2.44
N GLU A 225 -15.47 -3.82 1.30
CA GLU A 225 -14.88 -5.07 0.82
C GLU A 225 -13.41 -4.91 0.43
N ILE A 226 -13.00 -3.78 -0.18
CA ILE A 226 -11.59 -3.46 -0.46
C ILE A 226 -10.76 -3.49 0.84
N LEU A 227 -11.23 -2.86 1.91
CA LEU A 227 -10.54 -2.87 3.20
C LEU A 227 -10.43 -4.30 3.75
N GLN A 228 -11.49 -5.12 3.63
CA GLN A 228 -11.47 -6.52 4.04
C GLN A 228 -10.45 -7.35 3.23
N ILE A 229 -10.39 -7.16 1.91
CA ILE A 229 -9.43 -7.84 1.03
C ILE A 229 -8.00 -7.47 1.41
N LEU A 230 -7.72 -6.18 1.68
CA LEU A 230 -6.39 -5.73 2.11
C LEU A 230 -5.98 -6.33 3.46
N ILE A 231 -6.88 -6.35 4.45
CA ILE A 231 -6.64 -7.01 5.75
C ILE A 231 -6.32 -8.48 5.53
N SER A 232 -7.20 -9.19 4.79
CA SER A 232 -7.04 -10.60 4.47
C SER A 232 -5.69 -10.89 3.81
N TYR A 233 -5.34 -10.12 2.78
CA TYR A 233 -4.09 -10.26 2.04
C TYR A 233 -2.87 -10.11 2.96
N TYR A 234 -2.84 -9.07 3.79
CA TYR A 234 -1.72 -8.83 4.70
C TYR A 234 -1.59 -9.90 5.78
N VAL A 235 -2.70 -10.24 6.43
CA VAL A 235 -2.71 -11.24 7.52
C VAL A 235 -2.32 -12.61 6.99
N ARG A 236 -2.88 -13.04 5.85
CA ARG A 236 -2.51 -14.32 5.21
C ARG A 236 -1.02 -14.38 4.87
N ARG A 237 -0.48 -13.30 4.30
CA ARG A 237 0.97 -13.20 4.00
C ARG A 237 1.81 -13.26 5.27
N SER A 238 1.37 -12.60 6.34
CA SER A 238 2.05 -12.65 7.63
C SER A 238 2.10 -14.07 8.20
N VAL A 239 0.99 -14.81 8.15
CA VAL A 239 0.92 -16.23 8.53
C VAL A 239 1.87 -17.08 7.67
N CYS A 240 1.87 -16.89 6.35
CA CYS A 240 2.77 -17.61 5.45
C CYS A 240 4.24 -17.16 5.56
N GLY A 241 4.53 -16.07 6.27
CA GLY A 241 5.88 -15.53 6.39
C GLY A 241 6.39 -14.84 5.13
N ASP A 242 5.49 -14.39 4.26
CA ASP A 242 5.86 -13.72 3.03
C ASP A 242 6.50 -12.35 3.34
N PRO A 243 7.61 -11.96 2.67
CA PRO A 243 8.29 -10.69 2.95
C PRO A 243 7.40 -9.46 2.73
N THR A 244 7.50 -8.49 3.62
CA THR A 244 6.75 -7.22 3.55
C THR A 244 7.34 -6.23 2.55
N ALA A 245 8.63 -6.33 2.21
CA ALA A 245 9.31 -5.44 1.28
C ALA A 245 8.67 -5.43 -0.13
N VAL A 246 8.02 -6.52 -0.52
CA VAL A 246 7.33 -6.65 -1.81
C VAL A 246 6.01 -5.88 -1.84
N LEU A 247 5.38 -5.61 -0.68
CA LEU A 247 4.08 -4.94 -0.61
C LEU A 247 4.09 -3.55 -1.22
N ASN A 248 5.21 -2.82 -1.10
CA ASN A 248 5.37 -1.50 -1.73
C ASN A 248 5.17 -1.59 -3.25
N LYS A 249 5.76 -2.62 -3.89
CA LYS A 249 5.67 -2.83 -5.34
C LYS A 249 4.26 -3.22 -5.78
N VAL A 250 3.54 -3.97 -4.93
CA VAL A 250 2.17 -4.43 -5.22
C VAL A 250 1.17 -3.29 -5.04
N LEU A 251 1.33 -2.46 -4.00
CA LEU A 251 0.29 -1.51 -3.61
C LEU A 251 0.47 -0.09 -4.15
N TYR A 252 1.69 0.38 -4.40
CA TYR A 252 1.88 1.76 -4.86
C TYR A 252 1.38 1.98 -6.29
N SER A 253 1.56 1.01 -7.19
CA SER A 253 1.02 1.06 -8.55
C SER A 253 -0.45 0.67 -8.65
N LEU A 254 -1.10 0.33 -7.53
CA LEU A 254 -2.38 -0.36 -7.54
C LEU A 254 -3.49 0.48 -8.17
N TYR A 255 -3.60 1.78 -7.88
CA TYR A 255 -4.63 2.60 -8.56
C TYR A 255 -4.45 2.57 -10.06
N ARG A 256 -3.22 2.83 -10.51
CA ARG A 256 -2.94 3.03 -11.92
C ARG A 256 -3.23 1.76 -12.69
N GLN A 257 -3.05 0.61 -12.05
CA GLN A 257 -3.39 -0.70 -12.59
C GLN A 257 -4.89 -1.04 -12.51
N LEU A 258 -5.64 -0.43 -11.60
CA LEU A 258 -7.10 -0.57 -11.51
C LEU A 258 -7.85 0.48 -12.36
N GLU A 259 -7.14 1.47 -12.89
CA GLU A 259 -7.66 2.55 -13.75
C GLU A 259 -8.85 3.29 -13.10
N GLU A 260 -9.80 3.78 -13.89
CA GLU A 260 -10.96 4.55 -13.40
C GLU A 260 -12.03 3.68 -12.69
N ASN A 261 -11.91 2.35 -12.74
CA ASN A 261 -12.91 1.41 -12.22
C ASN A 261 -12.44 0.70 -10.93
N VAL A 262 -12.00 1.49 -9.94
CA VAL A 262 -11.64 0.96 -8.62
C VAL A 262 -12.86 0.31 -7.99
N SER A 263 -12.78 -1.01 -7.79
CA SER A 263 -13.83 -1.82 -7.18
C SER A 263 -13.22 -3.00 -6.43
N ALA A 264 -14.01 -3.63 -5.56
CA ALA A 264 -13.58 -4.84 -4.88
C ALA A 264 -13.28 -5.97 -5.87
N ASP A 265 -14.09 -6.11 -6.92
CA ASP A 265 -13.88 -7.09 -7.99
C ASP A 265 -12.58 -6.86 -8.75
N ALA A 266 -12.27 -5.61 -9.10
CA ALA A 266 -11.01 -5.27 -9.77
C ALA A 266 -9.81 -5.63 -8.89
N LEU A 267 -9.87 -5.34 -7.57
CA LEU A 267 -8.83 -5.73 -6.62
C LEU A 267 -8.69 -7.25 -6.48
N LYS A 268 -9.80 -7.99 -6.40
CA LYS A 268 -9.80 -9.47 -6.36
C LYS A 268 -9.14 -10.04 -7.62
N ARG A 269 -9.45 -9.54 -8.82
CA ARG A 269 -8.81 -9.96 -10.08
C ARG A 269 -7.31 -9.67 -10.07
N TYR A 270 -6.92 -8.48 -9.64
CA TYR A 270 -5.52 -8.08 -9.57
C TYR A 270 -4.70 -9.00 -8.64
N LEU A 271 -5.17 -9.20 -7.40
CA LEU A 271 -4.48 -10.05 -6.43
C LEU A 271 -4.58 -11.55 -6.77
N GLY A 272 -5.65 -11.98 -7.41
CA GLY A 272 -5.85 -13.36 -7.86
C GLY A 272 -4.93 -13.75 -9.02
N LYS A 273 -4.58 -12.81 -9.91
CA LYS A 273 -3.57 -13.00 -10.97
C LYS A 273 -2.13 -12.90 -10.44
N SER A 274 -1.91 -12.37 -9.24
CA SER A 274 -0.57 -12.16 -8.67
C SER A 274 0.15 -13.48 -8.32
N VAL A 275 1.47 -13.54 -8.54
CA VAL A 275 2.26 -14.78 -8.47
C VAL A 275 3.50 -14.66 -7.58
N GLY A 276 4.09 -15.80 -7.20
CA GLY A 276 5.33 -15.85 -6.43
C GLY A 276 5.22 -15.07 -5.12
N GLN A 277 6.18 -14.18 -4.87
CA GLN A 277 6.20 -13.35 -3.66
C GLN A 277 5.08 -12.29 -3.61
N MET A 278 4.28 -12.11 -4.66
CA MET A 278 3.11 -11.20 -4.69
C MET A 278 1.78 -11.95 -4.55
N ALA A 279 1.80 -13.28 -4.51
CA ALA A 279 0.60 -14.08 -4.51
C ALA A 279 -0.28 -13.83 -3.27
N PHE A 280 -1.60 -13.89 -3.46
CA PHE A 280 -2.57 -13.97 -2.37
C PHE A 280 -2.61 -15.43 -1.83
N PRO A 281 -2.14 -15.71 -0.60
CA PRO A 281 -2.11 -17.07 -0.09
C PRO A 281 -3.51 -17.69 0.00
N ASN A 282 -3.69 -18.91 -0.49
CA ASN A 282 -4.97 -19.63 -0.38
C ASN A 282 -5.09 -20.36 0.97
N ASP A 283 -6.27 -20.89 1.24
CA ASP A 283 -6.52 -21.66 2.47
C ASP A 283 -5.58 -22.85 2.64
N ASP A 284 -5.16 -23.51 1.55
CA ASP A 284 -4.21 -24.63 1.63
C ASP A 284 -2.83 -24.18 2.11
N ARG A 285 -2.33 -23.04 1.60
CA ARG A 285 -1.09 -22.42 2.10
C ARG A 285 -1.21 -21.99 3.55
N ILE A 286 -2.40 -21.53 3.97
CA ILE A 286 -2.65 -21.15 5.36
C ILE A 286 -2.62 -22.38 6.28
N ARG A 287 -3.33 -23.45 5.94
CA ARG A 287 -3.30 -24.70 6.72
C ARG A 287 -1.88 -25.25 6.88
N ALA A 288 -1.13 -25.29 5.77
CA ALA A 288 0.27 -25.71 5.82
C ALA A 288 1.12 -24.78 6.72
N ALA A 289 0.94 -23.46 6.63
CA ALA A 289 1.71 -22.50 7.40
C ALA A 289 1.45 -22.58 8.91
N PHE A 290 0.21 -22.78 9.35
CA PHE A 290 -0.13 -22.95 10.77
C PHE A 290 0.58 -24.13 11.41
N LEU A 291 0.83 -25.22 10.67
CA LEU A 291 1.50 -26.41 11.19
C LEU A 291 3.00 -26.23 11.43
N VAL A 292 3.67 -25.38 10.65
CA VAL A 292 5.15 -25.34 10.60
C VAL A 292 5.76 -23.99 10.96
N ARG A 293 4.99 -22.90 11.02
CA ARG A 293 5.53 -21.55 11.22
C ARG A 293 5.49 -21.11 12.68
N ASN A 294 6.58 -20.46 13.07
CA ASN A 294 6.69 -19.70 14.31
C ASN A 294 5.97 -18.35 14.16
N ALA A 295 4.84 -18.19 14.85
CA ALA A 295 3.94 -17.04 14.75
C ALA A 295 4.40 -15.82 15.56
N TYR A 296 5.30 -16.02 16.53
CA TYR A 296 5.63 -14.98 17.52
C TYR A 296 6.39 -13.79 16.93
N THR A 297 7.06 -13.94 15.78
CA THR A 297 7.72 -12.82 15.08
C THR A 297 6.76 -11.71 14.66
N ALA A 298 5.44 -11.93 14.71
CA ALA A 298 4.40 -10.95 14.39
C ALA A 298 3.35 -10.81 15.51
N ASN A 299 3.78 -10.60 16.76
CA ASN A 299 2.93 -10.57 17.97
C ASN A 299 1.58 -9.82 17.80
N GLN A 300 1.57 -8.64 17.16
CA GLN A 300 0.34 -7.87 16.97
C GLN A 300 -0.65 -8.52 15.98
N VAL A 301 -0.12 -9.13 14.90
CA VAL A 301 -0.96 -9.87 13.93
C VAL A 301 -1.46 -11.17 14.55
N CYS A 302 -0.61 -11.85 15.34
CA CYS A 302 -1.01 -13.05 16.08
C CYS A 302 -2.16 -12.75 17.06
N LYS A 303 -2.05 -11.68 17.86
CA LYS A 303 -3.12 -11.23 18.77
C LYS A 303 -4.41 -10.95 18.01
N PHE A 304 -4.32 -10.24 16.89
CA PHE A 304 -5.47 -9.93 16.04
C PHE A 304 -6.13 -11.20 15.49
N ILE A 305 -5.34 -12.15 14.98
CA ILE A 305 -5.85 -13.43 14.47
C ILE A 305 -6.61 -14.19 15.56
N LEU A 306 -6.00 -14.37 16.74
CA LEU A 306 -6.62 -15.10 17.83
C LEU A 306 -7.92 -14.40 18.28
N LEU A 307 -7.92 -13.06 18.36
CA LEU A 307 -9.12 -12.32 18.74
C LEU A 307 -10.26 -12.48 17.71
N GLU A 308 -9.95 -12.49 16.42
CA GLU A 308 -10.97 -12.70 15.39
C GLU A 308 -11.46 -14.15 15.34
N ILE A 309 -10.62 -15.13 15.69
CA ILE A 309 -11.05 -16.52 15.89
C ILE A 309 -11.97 -16.63 17.11
N GLU A 310 -11.61 -16.01 18.24
CA GLU A 310 -12.44 -15.99 19.47
C GLU A 310 -13.86 -15.49 19.18
N LYS A 311 -13.99 -14.45 18.37
CA LYS A 311 -15.28 -13.85 17.96
C LYS A 311 -16.18 -14.79 17.15
N LEU A 312 -15.68 -15.93 16.64
CA LEU A 312 -16.52 -16.90 15.94
C LEU A 312 -17.47 -17.62 16.90
N SER A 313 -17.01 -17.90 18.12
CA SER A 313 -17.75 -18.66 19.12
C SER A 313 -18.15 -17.84 20.35
N ASN A 314 -17.55 -16.67 20.57
CA ASN A 314 -17.85 -15.78 21.68
C ASN A 314 -18.39 -14.44 21.16
N ALA A 315 -19.68 -14.18 21.39
CA ALA A 315 -20.33 -12.97 20.93
C ALA A 315 -19.87 -11.71 21.69
N GLU A 316 -19.43 -11.85 22.93
CA GLU A 316 -18.99 -10.76 23.80
C GLU A 316 -17.62 -11.07 24.42
N PRO A 317 -16.55 -11.16 23.61
CA PRO A 317 -15.22 -11.44 24.13
C PRO A 317 -14.73 -10.26 25.00
N PRO A 318 -13.82 -10.52 25.95
CA PRO A 318 -13.17 -9.47 26.73
C PRO A 318 -12.54 -8.40 25.83
N ARG A 319 -12.50 -7.16 26.33
CA ARG A 319 -11.89 -6.04 25.59
C ARG A 319 -10.44 -6.36 25.23
N GLU A 320 -10.08 -6.10 23.98
CA GLU A 320 -8.76 -6.38 23.43
C GLU A 320 -7.62 -5.77 24.27
N GLU A 321 -7.81 -4.57 24.83
CA GLU A 321 -6.80 -3.90 25.66
C GLU A 321 -6.39 -4.72 26.90
N ASN A 322 -7.31 -5.54 27.41
CA ASN A 322 -7.10 -6.36 28.59
C ASN A 322 -6.49 -7.72 28.27
N LEU A 323 -6.27 -8.03 26.99
CA LEU A 323 -5.80 -9.34 26.55
C LEU A 323 -4.35 -9.28 26.09
N GLU A 324 -3.61 -10.35 26.34
CA GLU A 324 -2.25 -10.56 25.84
C GLU A 324 -2.14 -11.94 25.20
N VAL A 325 -1.16 -12.10 24.31
CA VAL A 325 -0.80 -13.42 23.77
C VAL A 325 0.02 -14.15 24.83
N GLU A 326 -0.44 -15.34 25.21
CA GLU A 326 0.20 -16.22 26.17
C GLU A 326 0.64 -17.53 25.52
N HIS A 327 1.75 -18.06 26.04
CA HIS A 327 2.29 -19.35 25.65
C HIS A 327 1.77 -20.43 26.59
N PHE A 328 1.06 -21.42 26.07
CA PHE A 328 0.53 -22.49 26.91
C PHE A 328 1.67 -23.31 27.52
N TYR A 329 2.53 -23.91 26.69
CA TYR A 329 3.88 -24.30 27.09
C TYR A 329 4.73 -23.03 27.29
N PRO A 330 5.20 -22.72 28.50
CA PRO A 330 5.82 -21.43 28.81
C PRO A 330 7.16 -21.19 28.10
N LYS A 331 7.52 -19.92 27.88
CA LYS A 331 8.83 -19.53 27.34
C LYS A 331 10.01 -19.89 28.26
N THR A 332 9.76 -19.93 29.56
CA THR A 332 10.75 -20.34 30.56
C THR A 332 10.21 -21.58 31.28
N PRO A 333 10.21 -22.74 30.61
CA PRO A 333 9.56 -23.95 31.11
C PRO A 333 10.31 -24.51 32.34
N THR A 334 9.56 -25.14 33.24
CA THR A 334 10.11 -25.94 34.33
C THR A 334 10.58 -27.31 33.82
N GLN A 335 11.34 -28.04 34.63
CA GLN A 335 11.73 -29.42 34.26
C GLN A 335 10.50 -30.31 34.06
N GLU A 336 9.47 -30.14 34.88
CA GLU A 336 8.17 -30.81 34.74
C GLU A 336 7.55 -30.63 33.35
N TRP A 337 7.59 -29.42 32.80
CA TRP A 337 7.11 -29.17 31.43
C TRP A 337 7.94 -29.90 30.38
N ARG A 338 9.27 -29.94 30.52
CA ARG A 338 10.17 -30.64 29.59
C ARG A 338 9.94 -32.15 29.63
N ASP A 339 9.76 -32.70 30.83
CA ASP A 339 9.46 -34.13 31.01
C ASP A 339 8.10 -34.48 30.39
N LYS A 340 7.10 -33.59 30.51
CA LYS A 340 5.75 -33.79 29.96
C LYS A 340 5.72 -33.79 28.43
N VAL A 341 6.41 -32.85 27.77
CA VAL A 341 6.45 -32.78 26.28
C VAL A 341 7.36 -33.83 25.65
N GLY A 342 8.25 -34.46 26.44
CA GLY A 342 9.19 -35.46 25.96
C GLY A 342 10.35 -34.85 25.17
N ASP A 343 10.24 -34.80 23.83
CA ASP A 343 11.24 -34.19 22.95
C ASP A 343 11.21 -32.65 23.03
N TYR A 344 11.62 -32.14 24.19
CA TYR A 344 11.55 -30.72 24.51
C TYR A 344 12.52 -29.89 23.66
N PHE A 345 13.63 -30.46 23.16
CA PHE A 345 14.56 -29.73 22.29
C PHE A 345 13.88 -29.35 20.97
N THR A 346 13.26 -30.33 20.30
CA THR A 346 12.49 -30.07 19.08
C THR A 346 11.29 -29.17 19.36
N PHE A 347 10.59 -29.39 20.48
CA PHE A 347 9.46 -28.55 20.88
C PHE A 347 9.87 -27.08 21.06
N GLU A 348 10.89 -26.80 21.89
CA GLU A 348 11.36 -25.45 22.19
C GLU A 348 11.86 -24.72 20.94
N GLN A 349 12.48 -25.45 20.00
CA GLN A 349 13.01 -24.90 18.74
C GLN A 349 11.90 -24.56 17.73
N ASP A 350 11.00 -25.50 17.46
CA ASP A 350 10.09 -25.43 16.30
C ASP A 350 8.63 -25.14 16.69
N TYR A 351 8.19 -25.53 17.90
CA TYR A 351 6.79 -25.51 18.31
C TYR A 351 6.46 -24.51 19.41
N LEU A 352 7.45 -24.01 20.16
CA LEU A 352 7.26 -23.05 21.24
C LEU A 352 6.39 -21.85 20.82
N ASN A 353 6.63 -21.33 19.63
CA ASN A 353 5.95 -20.14 19.13
C ASN A 353 4.96 -20.45 18.01
N ASN A 354 4.63 -21.72 17.81
CA ASN A 354 3.61 -22.13 16.86
C ASN A 354 2.22 -21.69 17.37
N PHE A 355 1.30 -21.32 16.46
CA PHE A 355 -0.08 -20.95 16.80
C PHE A 355 -0.78 -21.97 17.72
N GLY A 356 -0.54 -23.27 17.54
CA GLY A 356 -1.08 -24.29 18.42
C GLY A 356 -0.66 -24.16 19.89
N ASN A 357 0.49 -23.54 20.18
CA ASN A 357 0.94 -23.27 21.54
C ASN A 357 0.53 -21.87 22.06
N LEU A 358 -0.05 -21.02 21.22
CA LEU A 358 -0.40 -19.64 21.58
C LEU A 358 -1.88 -19.49 21.88
N THR A 359 -2.21 -18.66 22.86
CA THR A 359 -3.60 -18.31 23.21
C THR A 359 -3.72 -16.87 23.68
N LEU A 360 -4.94 -16.44 24.00
CA LEU A 360 -5.21 -15.16 24.64
C LEU A 360 -5.46 -15.35 26.14
N THR A 361 -5.00 -14.39 26.94
CA THR A 361 -5.30 -14.32 28.38
C THR A 361 -5.42 -12.88 28.84
N GLY A 362 -6.33 -12.62 29.77
CA GLY A 362 -6.36 -11.36 30.53
C GLY A 362 -5.66 -11.45 31.89
N GLN A 363 -5.03 -12.59 32.19
CA GLN A 363 -4.45 -12.90 33.49
C GLN A 363 -3.04 -13.47 33.34
N ASN A 364 -2.25 -12.91 32.44
CA ASN A 364 -0.91 -13.41 32.09
C ASN A 364 -0.02 -13.61 33.35
N SER A 365 -0.05 -12.65 34.28
CA SER A 365 0.67 -12.71 35.56
C SER A 365 0.28 -13.89 36.46
N ARG A 366 -0.93 -14.46 36.29
CA ARG A 366 -1.40 -15.62 37.05
C ARG A 366 -1.07 -16.95 36.39
N LEU A 367 -0.86 -17.01 35.08
CA LEU A 367 -0.52 -18.26 34.37
C LEU A 367 1.00 -18.48 34.36
N GLY A 368 1.76 -17.58 33.71
CA GLY A 368 3.23 -17.60 33.67
C GLY A 368 3.84 -19.00 33.44
N ASN A 369 4.82 -19.37 34.26
CA ASN A 369 5.53 -20.65 34.16
C ASN A 369 4.94 -21.76 35.06
N LYS A 370 3.66 -21.65 35.45
CA LYS A 370 3.00 -22.67 36.27
C LYS A 370 2.91 -24.01 35.52
N SER A 371 2.73 -25.09 36.28
CA SER A 371 2.57 -26.44 35.72
C SER A 371 1.35 -26.52 34.80
N TYR A 372 1.34 -27.54 33.95
CA TYR A 372 0.24 -27.83 33.03
C TYR A 372 -1.10 -27.88 33.77
N GLU A 373 -1.17 -28.69 34.84
CA GLU A 373 -2.37 -28.94 35.62
C GLU A 373 -2.87 -27.66 36.28
N THR A 374 -1.95 -26.80 36.74
CA THR A 374 -2.30 -25.51 37.32
C THR A 374 -2.82 -24.54 36.25
N LYS A 375 -2.25 -24.52 35.04
CA LYS A 375 -2.73 -23.68 33.94
C LYS A 375 -4.14 -24.08 33.53
N ILE A 376 -4.41 -25.38 33.37
CA ILE A 376 -5.75 -25.90 33.06
C ILE A 376 -6.75 -25.47 34.14
N ALA A 377 -6.46 -25.74 35.42
CA ALA A 377 -7.37 -25.37 36.51
C ALA A 377 -7.65 -23.86 36.58
N LEU A 378 -6.65 -23.01 36.33
CA LEU A 378 -6.85 -21.56 36.28
C LEU A 378 -7.69 -21.12 35.07
N MET A 379 -7.52 -21.77 33.92
CA MET A 379 -8.34 -21.49 32.73
C MET A 379 -9.80 -21.91 32.96
N GLU A 380 -10.04 -23.10 33.52
CA GLU A 380 -11.39 -23.57 33.88
C GLU A 380 -12.10 -22.63 34.86
N GLN A 381 -11.39 -22.14 35.87
CA GLN A 381 -11.99 -21.30 36.92
C GLN A 381 -12.25 -19.86 36.49
N HIS A 382 -11.46 -19.34 35.54
CA HIS A 382 -11.37 -17.89 35.34
C HIS A 382 -11.33 -17.42 33.89
N SER A 383 -11.26 -18.33 32.90
CA SER A 383 -11.24 -17.90 31.51
C SER A 383 -12.65 -17.60 31.00
N SER A 384 -12.80 -16.44 30.39
CA SER A 384 -13.98 -16.06 29.61
C SER A 384 -13.75 -16.15 28.10
N LEU A 385 -12.68 -16.85 27.68
CA LEU A 385 -12.25 -16.99 26.30
C LEU A 385 -12.49 -18.42 25.83
N HIS A 386 -13.33 -18.61 24.82
CA HIS A 386 -13.67 -19.92 24.27
C HIS A 386 -12.47 -20.57 23.55
N LEU A 387 -11.48 -19.78 23.10
CA LEU A 387 -10.20 -20.28 22.62
C LEU A 387 -9.46 -21.19 23.61
N ASN A 388 -9.69 -21.00 24.92
CA ASN A 388 -9.04 -21.78 25.97
C ASN A 388 -9.77 -23.08 26.27
N ASP A 389 -11.04 -23.23 25.85
CA ASP A 389 -11.82 -24.46 26.01
C ASP A 389 -11.18 -25.64 25.30
N TYR A 390 -10.37 -25.38 24.26
CA TYR A 390 -9.61 -26.42 23.59
C TYR A 390 -8.69 -27.15 24.57
N PHE A 391 -7.93 -26.41 25.40
CA PHE A 391 -7.00 -27.00 26.37
C PHE A 391 -7.72 -27.74 27.50
N ILE A 392 -8.92 -27.28 27.86
CA ILE A 392 -9.73 -27.89 28.93
C ILE A 392 -10.30 -29.23 28.46
N ASN A 393 -10.83 -29.27 27.24
CA ASN A 393 -11.64 -30.39 26.78
C ASN A 393 -10.88 -31.48 26.01
N ASN A 394 -9.66 -31.20 25.51
CA ASN A 394 -9.01 -32.07 24.52
C ASN A 394 -7.66 -32.62 24.94
N THR A 395 -7.17 -32.34 26.16
CA THR A 395 -5.79 -32.67 26.50
C THR A 395 -5.63 -33.32 27.87
N ASP A 396 -5.39 -34.63 27.86
CA ASP A 396 -4.80 -35.40 28.97
C ASP A 396 -3.25 -35.33 28.95
N SER A 397 -2.68 -34.86 27.83
CA SER A 397 -1.24 -34.69 27.62
C SER A 397 -0.94 -33.45 26.75
N TRP A 398 0.31 -33.01 26.71
CA TRP A 398 0.73 -31.90 25.87
C TRP A 398 2.13 -32.14 25.32
N GLY A 399 2.25 -32.13 23.99
CA GLY A 399 3.50 -32.33 23.26
C GLY A 399 3.38 -31.83 21.81
N ILE A 400 4.28 -32.30 20.95
CA ILE A 400 4.38 -31.85 19.56
C ILE A 400 3.09 -32.16 18.77
N GLU A 401 2.52 -33.35 18.95
CA GLU A 401 1.35 -33.79 18.20
C GLU A 401 0.09 -33.03 18.62
N GLU A 402 -0.07 -32.70 19.90
CA GLU A 402 -1.19 -31.89 20.41
C GLU A 402 -1.08 -30.44 19.90
N VAL A 403 0.13 -29.88 19.84
CA VAL A 403 0.35 -28.56 19.24
C VAL A 403 -0.03 -28.58 17.75
N LYS A 404 0.36 -29.61 16.99
CA LYS A 404 -0.03 -29.74 15.58
C LYS A 404 -1.54 -29.87 15.42
N ALA A 405 -2.19 -30.70 16.22
CA ALA A 405 -3.65 -30.90 16.20
C ALA A 405 -4.39 -29.58 16.49
N ARG A 406 -3.96 -28.83 17.51
CA ARG A 406 -4.53 -27.51 17.80
C ARG A 406 -4.25 -26.50 16.69
N SER A 407 -3.07 -26.57 16.06
CA SER A 407 -2.72 -25.70 14.94
C SER A 407 -3.64 -25.94 13.74
N GLU A 408 -3.94 -27.20 13.42
CA GLU A 408 -4.90 -27.55 12.38
C GLU A 408 -6.31 -27.06 12.73
N TYR A 409 -6.75 -27.24 13.98
CA TYR A 409 -8.00 -26.69 14.47
C TYR A 409 -8.07 -25.16 14.26
N LEU A 410 -7.05 -24.42 14.71
CA LEU A 410 -6.99 -22.96 14.56
C LEU A 410 -6.90 -22.53 13.10
N ALA A 411 -6.22 -23.28 12.24
CA ALA A 411 -6.15 -22.99 10.81
C ALA A 411 -7.55 -23.10 10.15
N ASN A 412 -8.33 -24.10 10.55
CA ASN A 412 -9.69 -24.25 10.07
C ASN A 412 -10.60 -23.11 10.58
N GLN A 413 -10.46 -22.70 11.84
CA GLN A 413 -11.17 -21.53 12.37
C GLN A 413 -10.75 -20.24 11.64
N PHE A 414 -9.45 -20.03 11.41
CA PHE A 414 -8.94 -18.89 10.66
C PHE A 414 -9.62 -18.75 9.29
N CYS A 415 -9.78 -19.85 8.55
CA CYS A 415 -10.42 -19.83 7.23
C CYS A 415 -11.92 -19.49 7.30
N GLN A 416 -12.57 -19.63 8.47
CA GLN A 416 -13.97 -19.26 8.68
C GLN A 416 -14.15 -17.78 9.06
N VAL A 417 -13.10 -17.12 9.57
CA VAL A 417 -13.13 -15.69 9.92
C VAL A 417 -13.42 -14.86 8.68
N ARG A 418 -14.50 -14.06 8.72
CA ARG A 418 -14.93 -13.23 7.56
C ARG A 418 -13.83 -12.28 7.07
N LEU A 419 -13.07 -11.68 7.98
CA LEU A 419 -11.95 -10.78 7.65
C LEU A 419 -10.78 -11.50 6.97
N PHE A 420 -10.67 -12.81 7.18
CA PHE A 420 -9.64 -13.65 6.59
C PHE A 420 -10.29 -14.63 5.62
N LYS A 421 -11.22 -14.17 4.77
CA LYS A 421 -11.67 -15.00 3.64
C LYS A 421 -10.67 -15.03 2.50
N ASP A 422 -10.55 -16.21 1.89
CA ASP A 422 -9.80 -16.39 0.66
C ASP A 422 -10.52 -15.69 -0.51
N LEU A 423 -9.78 -15.40 -1.58
CA LEU A 423 -10.36 -15.00 -2.85
C LEU A 423 -11.20 -16.14 -3.43
N PRO A 424 -12.41 -15.86 -3.95
CA PRO A 424 -13.20 -16.85 -4.67
C PRO A 424 -12.44 -17.46 -5.83
N LYS A 425 -12.75 -18.72 -6.17
CA LYS A 425 -12.02 -19.50 -7.17
C LYS A 425 -12.02 -18.82 -8.55
N GLU A 426 -13.09 -18.13 -8.93
CA GLU A 426 -13.17 -17.41 -10.21
C GLU A 426 -12.16 -16.26 -10.35
N TYR A 427 -11.62 -15.73 -9.25
CA TYR A 427 -10.58 -14.70 -9.30
C TYR A 427 -9.17 -15.29 -9.38
N ARG A 428 -9.03 -16.58 -9.02
CA ARG A 428 -7.76 -17.31 -9.04
C ARG A 428 -7.50 -17.99 -10.39
N THR A 429 -8.53 -18.16 -11.22
CA THR A 429 -8.37 -18.64 -12.59
C THR A 429 -7.59 -17.61 -13.39
N ARG A 430 -6.33 -17.94 -13.68
CA ARG A 430 -5.56 -17.20 -14.67
C ARG A 430 -6.17 -17.53 -16.03
N GLU A 431 -6.35 -16.52 -16.87
CA GLU A 431 -6.36 -16.76 -18.32
C GLU A 431 -5.05 -17.49 -18.59
N LEU A 432 -5.16 -18.78 -18.88
CA LEU A 432 -4.01 -19.68 -18.88
C LEU A 432 -2.94 -19.22 -19.88
N HIS A 433 -3.32 -18.41 -20.87
CA HIS A 433 -2.47 -17.88 -21.92
C HIS A 433 -3.04 -16.54 -22.42
N LYS A 434 -2.17 -15.58 -22.77
CA LYS A 434 -2.57 -14.48 -23.66
C LYS A 434 -2.67 -15.03 -25.08
N THR A 435 -3.45 -14.40 -25.92
CA THR A 435 -3.63 -14.74 -27.33
C THR A 435 -3.35 -13.53 -28.20
N LEU A 436 -3.34 -13.69 -29.52
CA LEU A 436 -3.25 -12.55 -30.44
C LEU A 436 -4.53 -11.68 -30.46
N ASP A 437 -5.61 -12.10 -29.79
CA ASP A 437 -6.82 -11.28 -29.57
C ASP A 437 -6.64 -10.28 -28.40
N ASP A 438 -5.66 -10.52 -27.52
CA ASP A 438 -5.42 -9.73 -26.31
C ASP A 438 -4.47 -8.53 -26.54
N ASP A 439 -4.51 -7.57 -25.62
CA ASP A 439 -3.51 -6.50 -25.55
C ASP A 439 -2.14 -7.07 -25.13
N LEU A 440 -1.16 -6.98 -26.02
CA LEU A 440 0.21 -7.46 -25.82
C LEU A 440 1.17 -6.39 -25.29
N THR A 441 0.68 -5.20 -24.94
CA THR A 441 1.48 -4.12 -24.36
C THR A 441 2.16 -4.60 -23.08
N ASN A 442 3.48 -4.46 -23.01
CA ASN A 442 4.33 -4.95 -21.92
C ASN A 442 4.32 -6.47 -21.69
N HIS A 443 3.84 -7.27 -22.64
CA HIS A 443 3.94 -8.73 -22.54
C HIS A 443 5.37 -9.21 -22.82
N ASN A 444 5.88 -10.11 -21.96
CA ASN A 444 7.22 -10.68 -22.11
C ASN A 444 7.17 -11.91 -23.03
N LEU A 445 7.17 -11.66 -24.33
CA LEU A 445 7.06 -12.68 -25.37
C LEU A 445 8.26 -13.65 -25.37
N GLN A 446 8.01 -14.96 -25.28
CA GLN A 446 9.04 -16.00 -25.40
C GLN A 446 8.74 -17.00 -26.52
N SER A 447 7.46 -17.36 -26.68
CA SER A 447 7.02 -18.30 -27.70
C SER A 447 5.58 -18.07 -28.11
N VAL A 448 5.21 -18.65 -29.25
CA VAL A 448 3.83 -18.71 -29.73
C VAL A 448 3.47 -20.16 -29.97
N LYS A 449 2.35 -20.59 -29.40
CA LYS A 449 1.69 -21.84 -29.76
C LYS A 449 0.67 -21.54 -30.85
N LEU A 450 0.87 -22.17 -32.00
CA LEU A 450 0.07 -22.01 -33.21
C LEU A 450 -1.18 -22.90 -33.15
N PRO A 451 -2.21 -22.65 -33.98
CA PRO A 451 -3.45 -23.43 -33.98
C PRO A 451 -3.24 -24.93 -34.24
N ASN A 452 -2.21 -25.30 -35.03
CA ASN A 452 -1.82 -26.69 -35.24
C ASN A 452 -1.13 -27.36 -34.03
N GLY A 453 -1.05 -26.68 -32.88
CA GLY A 453 -0.43 -27.15 -31.64
C GLY A 453 1.08 -27.02 -31.59
N GLN A 454 1.75 -26.61 -32.68
CA GLN A 454 3.20 -26.40 -32.68
C GLN A 454 3.56 -25.15 -31.89
N ARG A 455 4.68 -25.23 -31.16
CA ARG A 455 5.26 -24.10 -30.45
C ARG A 455 6.49 -23.60 -31.20
N ARG A 456 6.53 -22.32 -31.53
CA ARG A 456 7.71 -21.66 -32.13
C ARG A 456 8.21 -20.55 -31.22
N MET A 457 9.53 -20.35 -31.18
CA MET A 457 10.12 -19.26 -30.41
C MET A 457 9.82 -17.92 -31.08
N ALA A 458 9.41 -16.94 -30.28
CA ALA A 458 9.28 -15.56 -30.70
C ALA A 458 9.60 -14.68 -29.49
N ARG A 459 10.67 -13.89 -29.55
CA ARG A 459 11.17 -13.10 -28.42
C ARG A 459 10.95 -11.60 -28.59
N ASN A 460 10.52 -11.21 -29.78
CA ASN A 460 10.29 -9.82 -30.17
C ASN A 460 9.20 -9.75 -31.25
N ALA A 461 8.72 -8.54 -31.52
CA ALA A 461 7.66 -8.30 -32.49
C ALA A 461 8.00 -8.77 -33.92
N LYS A 462 9.29 -8.73 -34.32
CA LYS A 462 9.76 -9.23 -35.62
C LYS A 462 9.61 -10.75 -35.72
N GLU A 463 10.05 -11.47 -34.71
CA GLU A 463 9.94 -12.93 -34.66
C GLU A 463 8.47 -13.36 -34.55
N LEU A 464 7.65 -12.65 -33.76
CA LEU A 464 6.20 -12.88 -33.69
C LEU A 464 5.55 -12.79 -35.07
N THR A 465 5.82 -11.69 -35.77
CA THR A 465 5.31 -11.44 -37.13
C THR A 465 5.73 -12.55 -38.08
N SER A 466 7.02 -12.93 -38.04
CA SER A 466 7.56 -13.99 -38.91
C SER A 466 6.86 -15.32 -38.67
N VAL A 467 6.77 -15.74 -37.41
CA VAL A 467 6.13 -17.01 -37.00
C VAL A 467 4.66 -17.08 -37.41
N VAL A 468 3.91 -16.00 -37.19
CA VAL A 468 2.47 -15.95 -37.50
C VAL A 468 2.24 -15.95 -39.01
N ILE A 469 2.93 -15.09 -39.76
CA ILE A 469 2.75 -15.00 -41.21
C ILE A 469 3.25 -16.26 -41.92
N ASP A 470 4.38 -16.84 -41.49
CA ASP A 470 4.85 -18.12 -42.03
C ASP A 470 3.80 -19.22 -41.83
N TYR A 471 3.15 -19.25 -40.65
CA TYR A 471 2.04 -20.18 -40.40
C TYR A 471 0.87 -19.94 -41.36
N LEU A 472 0.46 -18.68 -41.57
CA LEU A 472 -0.62 -18.33 -42.51
C LEU A 472 -0.26 -18.74 -43.94
N LEU A 473 0.97 -18.49 -44.39
CA LEU A 473 1.43 -18.88 -45.73
C LEU A 473 1.56 -20.40 -45.90
N GLU A 474 1.83 -21.14 -44.83
CA GLU A 474 1.90 -22.60 -44.83
C GLU A 474 0.51 -23.26 -44.79
N ASN A 475 -0.46 -22.66 -44.08
CA ASN A 475 -1.72 -23.34 -43.71
C ASN A 475 -2.99 -22.65 -44.24
N ALA A 476 -2.92 -21.38 -44.64
CA ALA A 476 -4.06 -20.55 -45.06
C ALA A 476 -3.69 -19.61 -46.23
N ARG A 477 -2.84 -20.09 -47.16
CA ARG A 477 -2.23 -19.26 -48.20
C ARG A 477 -3.24 -18.56 -49.11
N GLU A 478 -4.25 -19.29 -49.59
CA GLU A 478 -5.26 -18.73 -50.50
C GLU A 478 -6.05 -17.60 -49.82
N ALA A 479 -6.40 -17.79 -48.54
CA ALA A 479 -7.08 -16.78 -47.74
C ALA A 479 -6.18 -15.57 -47.48
N PHE A 480 -4.89 -15.80 -47.18
CA PHE A 480 -3.91 -14.73 -47.04
C PHE A 480 -3.76 -13.90 -48.32
N GLU A 481 -3.56 -14.55 -49.46
CA GLU A 481 -3.42 -13.88 -50.76
C GLU A 481 -4.71 -13.12 -51.11
N SER A 482 -5.88 -13.73 -50.93
CA SER A 482 -7.18 -13.07 -51.16
C SER A 482 -7.41 -11.85 -50.27
N TYR A 483 -7.00 -11.92 -48.99
CA TYR A 483 -7.16 -10.79 -48.08
C TYR A 483 -6.17 -9.66 -48.35
N THR A 484 -4.97 -9.99 -48.85
CA THR A 484 -3.88 -9.02 -49.07
C THR A 484 -3.74 -8.51 -50.51
N ASP A 485 -4.62 -8.95 -51.42
CA ASP A 485 -4.74 -8.47 -52.81
C ASP A 485 -5.43 -7.09 -52.89
N ASP A 486 -6.18 -6.70 -51.84
CA ASP A 486 -6.69 -5.34 -51.70
C ASP A 486 -5.55 -4.38 -51.29
N GLU A 487 -5.53 -3.15 -51.84
CA GLU A 487 -4.55 -2.14 -51.44
C GLU A 487 -4.94 -1.44 -50.11
N SER A 488 -6.04 -1.85 -49.48
CA SER A 488 -6.56 -1.26 -48.24
C SER A 488 -5.76 -1.64 -46.98
N GLN A 489 -5.01 -2.75 -47.00
CA GLN A 489 -4.20 -3.25 -45.90
C GLN A 489 -2.90 -2.45 -45.77
N LYS A 490 -2.89 -1.47 -44.86
CA LYS A 490 -1.78 -0.53 -44.69
C LYS A 490 -0.49 -1.13 -44.10
N TYR A 491 -0.47 -2.43 -43.83
CA TYR A 491 0.63 -3.14 -43.17
C TYR A 491 1.25 -4.27 -44.03
N ILE A 492 0.76 -4.52 -45.25
CA ILE A 492 1.39 -5.42 -46.24
C ILE A 492 1.78 -4.60 -47.48
N TYR A 493 3.03 -4.73 -47.92
CA TYR A 493 3.56 -3.98 -49.06
C TYR A 493 4.23 -4.93 -50.05
N TRP A 494 3.67 -4.99 -51.27
CA TRP A 494 4.21 -5.78 -52.40
C TRP A 494 5.35 -5.06 -53.16
N SER A 495 5.63 -3.80 -52.82
CA SER A 495 6.72 -3.02 -53.42
C SER A 495 7.79 -2.73 -52.38
N LYS A 496 9.01 -3.21 -52.63
CA LYS A 496 10.20 -2.94 -51.81
C LYS A 496 10.41 -1.43 -51.58
N ALA A 497 10.32 -0.63 -52.64
CA ALA A 497 10.47 0.83 -52.55
C ALA A 497 9.39 1.49 -51.67
N LYS A 498 8.14 1.02 -51.73
CA LYS A 498 7.06 1.52 -50.85
C LYS A 498 7.30 1.15 -49.39
N ALA A 499 7.82 -0.06 -49.12
CA ALA A 499 8.15 -0.50 -47.76
C ALA A 499 9.34 0.27 -47.18
N GLU A 500 10.42 0.43 -47.95
CA GLU A 500 11.62 1.21 -47.56
C GLU A 500 11.30 2.69 -47.30
N ALA A 501 10.36 3.28 -48.05
CA ALA A 501 9.92 4.66 -47.80
C ALA A 501 9.24 4.87 -46.42
N ARG A 502 8.77 3.79 -45.79
CA ARG A 502 8.16 3.78 -44.45
C ARG A 502 9.17 3.45 -43.36
N ASP A 503 10.35 2.94 -43.71
CA ASP A 503 11.38 2.55 -42.76
C ASP A 503 12.00 3.79 -42.08
N ARG A 504 11.55 4.05 -40.85
CA ARG A 504 11.94 5.18 -40.00
C ARG A 504 12.04 4.70 -38.56
N ASP A 505 12.72 5.46 -37.72
CA ASP A 505 12.84 5.12 -36.29
C ASP A 505 11.47 4.83 -35.64
N GLY A 506 11.37 3.70 -34.93
CA GLY A 506 10.11 3.19 -34.38
C GLY A 506 9.23 2.36 -35.33
N THR A 507 9.66 2.11 -36.57
CA THR A 507 8.95 1.24 -37.54
C THR A 507 9.53 -0.17 -37.53
N LEU A 508 8.67 -1.18 -37.58
CA LEU A 508 9.02 -2.57 -37.79
C LEU A 508 8.78 -2.93 -39.26
N VAL A 509 9.84 -3.31 -39.96
CA VAL A 509 9.78 -3.87 -41.32
C VAL A 509 10.27 -5.32 -41.29
N VAL A 510 9.41 -6.24 -41.72
CA VAL A 510 9.73 -7.69 -41.79
C VAL A 510 9.63 -8.15 -43.24
N PRO A 511 10.76 -8.49 -43.88
CA PRO A 511 10.76 -8.90 -45.29
C PRO A 511 10.38 -10.38 -45.44
N PHE A 512 9.49 -10.68 -46.39
CA PHE A 512 9.15 -12.03 -46.82
C PHE A 512 9.60 -12.22 -48.28
N GLU A 513 10.92 -12.13 -48.51
CA GLU A 513 11.51 -12.04 -49.86
C GLU A 513 11.11 -13.19 -50.79
N LYS A 514 10.97 -14.40 -50.25
CA LYS A 514 10.51 -15.59 -50.99
C LYS A 514 9.12 -15.37 -51.63
N TYR A 515 8.29 -14.56 -51.00
CA TYR A 515 6.91 -14.28 -51.39
C TYR A 515 6.72 -12.88 -51.97
N GLY A 516 7.79 -12.06 -52.04
CA GLY A 516 7.78 -10.77 -52.71
C GLY A 516 7.08 -9.63 -51.98
N PHE A 517 6.83 -9.75 -50.66
CA PHE A 517 6.19 -8.71 -49.86
C PHE A 517 6.93 -8.38 -48.57
N TYR A 518 6.51 -7.29 -47.93
CA TYR A 518 7.03 -6.77 -46.68
C TYR A 518 5.87 -6.49 -45.71
N PHE A 519 5.99 -6.95 -44.47
CA PHE A 519 5.11 -6.50 -43.39
C PHE A 519 5.69 -5.22 -42.77
N VAL A 520 4.88 -4.17 -42.65
CA VAL A 520 5.29 -2.87 -42.12
C VAL A 520 4.31 -2.40 -41.06
N SER A 521 4.79 -2.15 -39.84
CA SER A 521 3.98 -1.72 -38.71
C SER A 521 4.75 -0.75 -37.83
N ASN A 522 4.08 0.03 -36.98
CA ASN A 522 4.76 0.60 -35.81
C ASN A 522 5.30 -0.55 -34.94
N ALA A 523 6.51 -0.40 -34.38
CA ALA A 523 7.20 -1.46 -33.66
C ALA A 523 6.59 -1.81 -32.28
N SER A 524 5.60 -1.05 -31.79
CA SER A 524 4.91 -1.37 -30.54
C SER A 524 4.16 -2.70 -30.63
N TYR A 525 4.21 -3.50 -29.54
CA TYR A 525 3.47 -4.76 -29.48
C TYR A 525 1.97 -4.61 -29.70
N GLN A 526 1.39 -3.47 -29.30
CA GLN A 526 -0.02 -3.20 -29.52
C GLN A 526 -0.35 -3.06 -31.01
N THR A 527 0.43 -2.28 -31.75
CA THR A 527 0.18 -2.09 -33.19
C THR A 527 0.48 -3.36 -33.98
N VAL A 528 1.59 -4.03 -33.67
CA VAL A 528 1.93 -5.31 -34.33
C VAL A 528 0.87 -6.37 -34.03
N GLY A 529 0.46 -6.51 -32.77
CA GLY A 529 -0.60 -7.43 -32.36
C GLY A 529 -1.91 -7.15 -33.08
N SER A 530 -2.35 -5.89 -33.14
CA SER A 530 -3.58 -5.50 -33.86
C SER A 530 -3.50 -5.83 -35.36
N ASN A 531 -2.38 -5.51 -36.02
CA ASN A 531 -2.22 -5.79 -37.46
C ASN A 531 -2.20 -7.30 -37.74
N LEU A 532 -1.55 -8.10 -36.87
CA LEU A 532 -1.56 -9.56 -37.00
C LEU A 532 -2.95 -10.15 -36.72
N ARG A 533 -3.69 -9.61 -35.74
CA ARG A 533 -5.08 -10.02 -35.48
C ARG A 533 -5.96 -9.76 -36.69
N ASP A 534 -5.89 -8.56 -37.27
CA ASP A 534 -6.68 -8.19 -38.44
C ASP A 534 -6.36 -9.10 -39.64
N LEU A 535 -5.08 -9.43 -39.83
CA LEU A 535 -4.62 -10.37 -40.84
C LEU A 535 -5.14 -11.80 -40.61
N ILE A 536 -5.11 -12.30 -39.37
CA ILE A 536 -5.62 -13.63 -38.99
C ILE A 536 -7.13 -13.72 -39.24
N VAL A 537 -7.88 -12.71 -38.79
CA VAL A 537 -9.34 -12.61 -39.03
C VAL A 537 -9.63 -12.54 -40.53
N GLY A 538 -8.83 -11.78 -41.28
CA GLY A 538 -8.90 -11.71 -42.73
C GLY A 538 -8.65 -13.03 -43.45
N CYS A 539 -7.85 -13.92 -42.83
CA CYS A 539 -7.62 -15.29 -43.31
C CYS A 539 -8.67 -16.30 -42.79
N GLU A 540 -9.79 -15.83 -42.22
CA GLU A 540 -10.87 -16.65 -41.65
C GLU A 540 -10.43 -17.58 -40.51
N LEU A 541 -9.41 -17.18 -39.73
CA LEU A 541 -8.93 -17.91 -38.56
C LEU A 541 -9.26 -17.15 -37.26
N ASP A 542 -9.31 -17.87 -36.12
CA ASP A 542 -9.53 -17.28 -34.80
C ASP A 542 -8.20 -16.86 -34.15
N PRO A 543 -7.96 -15.55 -33.90
CA PRO A 543 -6.77 -15.05 -33.21
C PRO A 543 -6.56 -15.65 -31.82
N ARG A 544 -7.61 -16.17 -31.18
CA ARG A 544 -7.55 -16.83 -29.87
C ARG A 544 -6.83 -18.17 -29.90
N GLU A 545 -6.71 -18.79 -31.07
CA GLU A 545 -5.96 -20.04 -31.24
C GLU A 545 -4.44 -19.82 -31.31
N PHE A 546 -4.00 -18.57 -31.47
CA PHE A 546 -2.60 -18.17 -31.43
C PHE A 546 -2.23 -17.75 -30.02
N ILE A 547 -1.78 -18.71 -29.23
CA ILE A 547 -1.44 -18.54 -27.83
C ILE A 547 -0.03 -17.96 -27.70
N VAL A 548 0.06 -16.85 -26.99
CA VAL A 548 1.27 -16.06 -26.74
C VAL A 548 1.75 -16.34 -25.32
N GLU A 549 3.00 -16.79 -25.18
CA GLU A 549 3.60 -17.24 -23.91
C GLU A 549 4.93 -16.58 -23.58
#